data_AF-A0A1W1I8X4-F1
#
_entry.id   AF-A0A1W1I8X4-F1
#
_cell.length_a   1.000
_cell.length_b   1.000
_cell.length_c   1.000
_cell.angle_alpha   90.00
_cell.angle_beta   90.00
_cell.angle_gamma   90.00
#
_symmetry.space_group_name_H-M   'P 1'
#
loop_
_entity.id
_entity.type
_entity.pdbx_description
1 polymer ?
#
loop_
_entity_poly.entity_id
_entity_poly.type
_entity_poly.pdbx_seq_one_letter_code
_entity_poly.pdbx_strand_id
1 'polypeptide(L)'
;MLRRGVLILCGSLVLFLGLAPCSSNAQTAATPPPPPIADQPQMVPSDRPETATTADRASYDRQLSEAVAHARKAEVAGNEGNIPEMLRHTNMSLEQAKAAQVAGANPDLDDGIANLKETIMVGKRDQIAPSSIKEARVKLVQASAVHPVSTAGTKSSRILTGELRRTTTISTFPEQEAYVVRDPQTGADTPVFMSPEMSRQVKEGDMVQTQIDSQGRVVAISPKSPNK
;
A
#
# COMPACT_ATOMS: atom_id res chain seq x y z
N MET A 1 -19.52 28.58 -47.99
CA MET A 1 -18.23 28.52 -48.69
C MET A 1 -17.45 27.33 -48.15
N LEU A 2 -17.32 26.29 -48.97
CA LEU A 2 -16.57 25.06 -48.68
C LEU A 2 -15.06 25.34 -48.74
N ARG A 3 -14.30 24.83 -47.77
CA ARG A 3 -12.94 24.34 -48.03
C ARG A 3 -12.72 23.01 -47.34
N ARG A 4 -12.82 21.96 -48.16
CA ARG A 4 -12.27 20.62 -47.93
C ARG A 4 -10.76 20.69 -48.10
N GLY A 5 -10.01 20.01 -47.24
CA GLY A 5 -8.60 19.70 -47.42
C GLY A 5 -8.36 18.24 -47.06
N VAL A 6 -8.06 17.42 -48.06
CA VAL A 6 -7.71 15.99 -47.98
C VAL A 6 -6.26 15.85 -48.46
N LEU A 7 -5.51 14.93 -47.87
CA LEU A 7 -4.47 14.00 -48.40
C LEU A 7 -3.34 13.84 -47.37
N ILE A 8 -3.23 12.66 -46.72
CA ILE A 8 -2.52 11.44 -47.13
C ILE A 8 -1.01 11.66 -47.21
N LEU A 9 -0.24 10.94 -46.37
CA LEU A 9 1.02 10.34 -46.82
C LEU A 9 1.32 9.05 -46.04
N CYS A 10 1.46 7.97 -46.81
CA CYS A 10 2.03 6.68 -46.45
C CYS A 10 3.48 6.83 -45.95
N GLY A 11 3.95 5.92 -45.09
CA GLY A 11 5.39 5.87 -44.81
C GLY A 11 5.83 4.83 -43.78
N SER A 12 5.96 3.59 -44.26
CA SER A 12 7.04 2.65 -43.90
C SER A 12 7.13 2.05 -42.48
N LEU A 13 6.57 0.85 -42.42
CA LEU A 13 7.06 -0.33 -41.70
C LEU A 13 8.60 -0.45 -41.71
N VAL A 14 9.25 -0.49 -40.54
CA VAL A 14 10.58 -1.11 -40.37
C VAL A 14 10.55 -2.02 -39.15
N LEU A 15 10.64 -3.31 -39.47
CA LEU A 15 10.77 -4.45 -38.57
C LEU A 15 12.26 -4.63 -38.27
N PHE A 16 12.71 -4.49 -37.03
CA PHE A 16 14.02 -4.97 -36.60
C PHE A 16 13.84 -6.06 -35.53
N LEU A 17 13.88 -7.31 -35.99
CA LEU A 17 14.22 -8.46 -35.16
C LEU A 17 15.73 -8.39 -34.84
N GLY A 18 16.05 -8.32 -33.56
CA GLY A 18 17.40 -8.52 -33.04
C GLY A 18 17.36 -9.53 -31.90
N LEU A 19 17.35 -10.82 -32.24
CA LEU A 19 17.63 -11.92 -31.32
C LEU A 19 19.14 -11.98 -31.09
N ALA A 20 19.58 -11.83 -29.85
CA ALA A 20 20.94 -12.16 -29.43
C ALA A 20 20.89 -13.36 -28.46
N PRO A 21 21.47 -14.51 -28.81
CA PRO A 21 21.77 -15.59 -27.88
C PRO A 21 23.25 -15.51 -27.46
N CYS A 22 23.52 -15.32 -26.17
CA CYS A 22 24.83 -15.50 -25.53
C CYS A 22 24.51 -15.84 -24.07
N SER A 23 25.15 -16.76 -23.37
CA SER A 23 26.05 -17.87 -23.67
C SER A 23 26.22 -18.56 -22.32
N SER A 24 26.24 -19.89 -22.29
CA SER A 24 26.46 -20.67 -21.08
C SER A 24 27.82 -20.38 -20.46
N ASN A 25 27.89 -20.24 -19.14
CA ASN A 25 29.08 -20.58 -18.38
C ASN A 25 28.68 -21.46 -17.20
N ALA A 26 28.91 -22.76 -17.37
CA ALA A 26 29.02 -23.71 -16.27
C ALA A 26 30.42 -23.58 -15.69
N GLN A 27 30.52 -23.26 -14.40
CA GLN A 27 31.75 -23.44 -13.65
C GLN A 27 31.49 -24.24 -12.36
N THR A 28 32.21 -25.34 -12.32
CA THR A 28 32.42 -26.34 -11.30
C THR A 28 32.71 -25.76 -9.92
N ALA A 29 32.07 -26.30 -8.88
CA ALA A 29 32.68 -26.40 -7.57
C ALA A 29 32.13 -27.63 -6.85
N ALA A 30 32.99 -28.65 -6.71
CA ALA A 30 32.76 -29.80 -5.85
C ALA A 30 32.75 -29.32 -4.38
N THR A 31 31.65 -29.57 -3.68
CA THR A 31 31.50 -29.29 -2.25
C THR A 31 32.20 -30.38 -1.43
N PRO A 32 33.08 -30.03 -0.46
CA PRO A 32 33.58 -30.98 0.52
C PRO A 32 32.47 -31.38 1.51
N PRO A 33 32.56 -32.58 2.13
CA PRO A 33 31.57 -33.03 3.11
C PRO A 33 31.60 -32.16 4.38
N PRO A 34 30.43 -31.92 5.03
CA PRO A 34 30.35 -31.12 6.24
C PRO A 34 30.99 -31.82 7.45
N PRO A 35 31.65 -31.08 8.36
CA PRO A 35 32.15 -31.61 9.62
C PRO A 35 31.00 -31.94 10.60
N PRO A 36 31.24 -32.82 11.58
CA PRO A 36 30.24 -33.27 12.55
C PRO A 36 29.75 -32.11 13.43
N ILE A 37 28.43 -32.06 13.61
CA ILE A 37 27.70 -31.08 14.43
C ILE A 37 28.07 -31.33 15.89
N ALA A 38 28.93 -30.48 16.44
CA ALA A 38 29.11 -30.34 17.88
C ALA A 38 28.04 -29.40 18.43
N ASP A 39 27.46 -29.79 19.56
CA ASP A 39 26.42 -29.12 20.33
C ASP A 39 26.52 -27.58 20.31
N GLN A 40 25.56 -26.93 19.62
CA GLN A 40 25.32 -25.50 19.82
C GLN A 40 24.32 -25.31 20.96
N PRO A 41 24.65 -24.50 21.99
CA PRO A 41 23.69 -24.11 23.01
C PRO A 41 22.54 -23.32 22.38
N GLN A 42 21.31 -23.65 22.78
CA GLN A 42 20.09 -23.03 22.30
C GLN A 42 20.16 -21.50 22.44
N MET A 43 20.23 -20.80 21.30
CA MET A 43 20.03 -19.36 21.28
C MET A 43 18.57 -19.04 21.61
N VAL A 44 18.41 -18.28 22.69
CA VAL A 44 17.21 -17.57 23.11
C VAL A 44 16.58 -16.80 21.93
N PRO A 45 15.25 -16.84 21.75
CA PRO A 45 14.55 -15.98 20.81
C PRO A 45 14.46 -14.57 21.41
N SER A 46 15.50 -13.75 21.22
CA SER A 46 15.50 -12.33 21.59
C SER A 46 15.74 -11.48 20.34
N ASP A 47 14.76 -10.62 20.06
CA ASP A 47 14.91 -9.36 19.33
C ASP A 47 15.42 -9.45 17.88
N ARG A 48 14.58 -9.97 16.99
CA ARG A 48 14.72 -9.64 15.56
C ARG A 48 14.23 -8.20 15.37
N PRO A 49 15.08 -7.27 14.91
CA PRO A 49 14.74 -5.85 14.88
C PRO A 49 13.68 -5.59 13.79
N GLU A 50 12.66 -4.80 14.14
CA GLU A 50 11.67 -4.17 13.25
C GLU A 50 12.29 -3.13 12.28
N THR A 51 13.52 -3.36 11.79
CA THR A 51 14.24 -2.43 10.90
C THR A 51 13.67 -2.36 9.48
N ALA A 52 12.65 -3.15 9.16
CA ALA A 52 11.91 -3.07 7.90
C ALA A 52 10.99 -1.83 7.79
N THR A 53 10.94 -0.93 8.78
CA THR A 53 9.90 0.11 8.84
C THR A 53 10.37 1.53 8.51
N THR A 54 11.66 1.85 8.63
CA THR A 54 12.16 3.23 8.47
C THR A 54 12.82 3.48 7.10
N ALA A 55 13.62 2.53 6.60
CA ALA A 55 14.27 2.65 5.29
C ALA A 55 13.27 2.62 4.12
N ASP A 56 12.26 1.74 4.22
CA ASP A 56 11.20 1.62 3.22
C ASP A 56 10.32 2.87 3.20
N ARG A 57 10.06 3.47 4.37
CA ARG A 57 9.33 4.73 4.49
C ARG A 57 10.10 5.92 3.89
N ALA A 58 11.38 6.05 4.21
CA ALA A 58 12.22 7.11 3.63
C ALA A 58 12.29 6.99 2.10
N SER A 59 12.34 5.76 1.59
CA SER A 59 12.29 5.48 0.15
C SER A 59 10.93 5.87 -0.45
N TYR A 60 9.82 5.51 0.19
CA TYR A 60 8.47 5.89 -0.23
C TYR A 60 8.31 7.41 -0.33
N ASP A 61 8.65 8.14 0.75
CA ASP A 61 8.48 9.59 0.83
C ASP A 61 9.31 10.30 -0.24
N ARG A 62 10.54 9.83 -0.49
CA ARG A 62 11.41 10.34 -1.55
C ARG A 62 10.80 10.12 -2.94
N GLN A 63 10.40 8.89 -3.25
CA GLN A 63 9.81 8.54 -4.55
C GLN A 63 8.56 9.36 -4.83
N LEU A 64 7.72 9.56 -3.81
CA LEU A 64 6.48 10.32 -3.95
C LEU A 64 6.75 11.82 -4.13
N SER A 65 7.72 12.38 -3.41
CA SER A 65 8.16 13.77 -3.61
C SER A 65 8.72 14.00 -5.02
N GLU A 66 9.52 13.07 -5.53
CA GLU A 66 10.06 13.11 -6.90
C GLU A 66 8.93 13.01 -7.94
N ALA A 67 7.94 12.14 -7.71
CA ALA A 67 6.75 12.02 -8.55
C ALA A 67 5.97 13.35 -8.60
N VAL A 68 5.67 13.97 -7.46
CA VAL A 68 4.98 15.27 -7.39
C VAL A 68 5.75 16.36 -8.14
N ALA A 69 7.07 16.41 -7.99
CA ALA A 69 7.91 17.39 -8.66
C ALA A 69 7.84 17.24 -10.19
N HIS A 70 7.86 16.00 -10.70
CA HIS A 70 7.71 15.73 -12.12
C HIS A 70 6.29 16.01 -12.64
N ALA A 71 5.24 15.63 -11.91
CA ALA A 71 3.86 15.95 -12.25
C ALA A 71 3.65 17.47 -12.38
N ARG A 72 4.25 18.27 -11.48
CA ARG A 72 4.21 19.74 -11.57
C ARG A 72 4.91 20.29 -12.81
N LYS A 73 6.08 19.75 -13.17
CA LYS A 73 6.77 20.16 -14.41
C LYS A 73 5.98 19.77 -15.66
N ALA A 74 5.35 18.60 -15.66
CA ALA A 74 4.44 18.17 -16.72
C ALA A 74 3.23 19.12 -16.83
N GLU A 75 2.65 19.57 -15.71
CA GLU A 75 1.53 20.52 -15.70
C GLU A 75 1.93 21.84 -16.35
N VAL A 76 3.10 22.39 -16.00
CA VAL A 76 3.63 23.62 -16.60
C VAL A 76 3.85 23.45 -18.10
N ALA A 77 4.56 22.39 -18.53
CA ALA A 77 4.80 22.12 -19.95
C ALA A 77 3.50 21.91 -20.75
N GLY A 78 2.51 21.23 -20.15
CA GLY A 78 1.18 21.05 -20.74
C GLY A 78 0.45 22.37 -20.91
N ASN A 79 0.51 23.27 -19.93
CA ASN A 79 -0.09 24.61 -20.01
C ASN A 79 0.60 25.50 -21.06
N GLU A 80 1.88 25.26 -21.34
CA GLU A 80 2.64 25.93 -22.42
C GLU A 80 2.41 25.31 -23.81
N GLY A 81 1.68 24.19 -23.90
CA GLY A 81 1.48 23.44 -25.14
C GLY A 81 2.69 22.61 -25.58
N ASN A 82 3.70 22.44 -24.72
CA ASN A 82 4.88 21.64 -24.99
C ASN A 82 4.62 20.16 -24.68
N ILE A 83 3.92 19.48 -25.59
CA ILE A 83 3.52 18.07 -25.45
C ILE A 83 4.73 17.13 -25.23
N PRO A 84 5.87 17.26 -25.96
CA PRO A 84 7.03 16.40 -25.72
C PRO A 84 7.58 16.50 -24.29
N GLU A 85 7.76 17.70 -23.76
CA GLU A 85 8.23 17.90 -22.37
C GLU A 85 7.19 17.45 -21.34
N MET A 86 5.91 17.71 -21.60
CA MET A 86 4.80 17.22 -20.78
C MET A 86 4.86 15.69 -20.67
N LEU A 87 4.98 14.98 -21.80
CA LEU A 87 5.07 13.52 -21.84
C LEU A 87 6.33 13.00 -21.14
N ARG A 88 7.49 13.64 -21.35
CA ARG A 88 8.75 13.27 -20.70
C ARG A 88 8.61 13.31 -19.18
N HIS A 89 8.11 14.42 -18.64
CA HIS A 89 7.92 14.56 -17.19
C HIS A 89 6.79 13.69 -16.65
N THR A 90 5.73 13.44 -17.41
CA THR A 90 4.65 12.52 -16.98
C THR A 90 5.17 11.08 -16.85
N ASN A 91 6.01 10.60 -17.77
CA ASN A 91 6.61 9.28 -17.68
C ASN A 91 7.53 9.14 -16.46
N MET A 92 8.39 10.12 -16.21
CA MET A 92 9.24 10.14 -15.00
C MET A 92 8.39 10.13 -13.73
N SER A 93 7.33 10.94 -13.69
CA SER A 93 6.39 10.94 -12.56
C SER A 93 5.75 9.57 -12.34
N LEU A 94 5.38 8.88 -13.42
CA LEU A 94 4.76 7.56 -13.36
C LEU A 94 5.72 6.48 -12.87
N GLU A 95 6.99 6.54 -13.28
CA GLU A 95 8.04 5.63 -12.80
C GLU A 95 8.24 5.76 -11.28
N GLN A 96 8.39 6.98 -10.79
CA GLN A 96 8.56 7.26 -9.36
C GLN A 96 7.31 6.87 -8.56
N ALA A 97 6.11 7.17 -9.07
CA ALA A 97 4.86 6.79 -8.42
C ALA A 97 4.69 5.26 -8.32
N LYS A 98 5.08 4.50 -9.36
CA LYS A 98 5.09 3.03 -9.33
C LYS A 98 6.11 2.47 -8.35
N ALA A 99 7.29 3.07 -8.26
CA ALA A 99 8.29 2.68 -7.27
C ALA A 99 7.77 2.91 -5.84
N ALA A 100 7.09 4.03 -5.58
CA ALA A 100 6.40 4.27 -4.31
C ALA A 100 5.30 3.22 -4.04
N GLN A 101 4.55 2.79 -5.07
CA GLN A 101 3.47 1.80 -4.94
C GLN A 101 3.98 0.44 -4.44
N VAL A 102 5.21 0.05 -4.81
CA VAL A 102 5.84 -1.19 -4.33
C VAL A 102 6.08 -1.14 -2.80
N ALA A 103 6.32 0.04 -2.24
CA ALA A 103 6.59 0.22 -0.82
C ALA A 103 5.31 0.33 0.05
N GLY A 104 4.12 0.49 -0.55
CA GLY A 104 2.86 0.47 0.21
C GLY A 104 1.63 0.78 -0.64
N ALA A 105 0.47 0.24 -0.24
CA ALA A 105 -0.80 0.55 -0.88
C ALA A 105 -1.36 1.87 -0.33
N ASN A 106 -1.69 2.78 -1.24
CA ASN A 106 -2.35 4.05 -0.96
C ASN A 106 -3.34 4.35 -2.09
N PRO A 107 -4.65 4.50 -1.81
CA PRO A 107 -5.66 4.70 -2.85
C PRO A 107 -5.46 6.01 -3.61
N ASP A 108 -4.98 7.08 -2.97
CA ASP A 108 -4.68 8.33 -3.66
C ASP A 108 -3.46 8.18 -4.58
N LEU A 109 -2.49 7.35 -4.21
CA LEU A 109 -1.37 7.02 -5.10
C LEU A 109 -1.86 6.26 -6.35
N ASP A 110 -2.76 5.30 -6.18
CA ASP A 110 -3.34 4.52 -7.27
C ASP A 110 -4.15 5.40 -8.23
N ASP A 111 -4.98 6.30 -7.70
CA ASP A 111 -5.71 7.31 -8.47
C ASP A 111 -4.75 8.24 -9.23
N GLY A 112 -3.67 8.68 -8.57
CA GLY A 112 -2.62 9.49 -9.18
C GLY A 112 -1.95 8.78 -10.37
N ILE A 113 -1.62 7.50 -10.21
CA ILE A 113 -1.04 6.65 -11.25
C ILE A 113 -2.01 6.49 -12.44
N ALA A 114 -3.31 6.30 -12.18
CA ALA A 114 -4.33 6.19 -13.23
C ALA A 114 -4.40 7.48 -14.06
N ASN A 115 -4.43 8.64 -13.40
CA ASN A 115 -4.45 9.94 -14.06
C ASN A 115 -3.19 10.22 -14.89
N LEU A 116 -1.99 9.84 -14.41
CA LEU A 116 -0.75 9.94 -15.20
C LEU A 116 -0.80 9.08 -16.47
N LYS A 117 -1.35 7.86 -16.39
CA LYS A 117 -1.53 6.99 -17.56
C LYS A 117 -2.49 7.60 -18.57
N GLU A 118 -3.58 8.20 -18.11
CA GLU A 118 -4.53 8.90 -18.98
C GLU A 118 -3.86 10.07 -19.70
N THR A 119 -3.09 10.90 -18.97
CA THR A 119 -2.29 11.96 -19.58
C THR A 119 -1.37 11.44 -20.69
N ILE A 120 -0.64 10.34 -20.45
CA ILE A 120 0.25 9.76 -21.48
C ILE A 120 -0.56 9.28 -22.68
N MET A 121 -1.73 8.68 -22.45
CA MET A 121 -2.59 8.19 -23.53
C MET A 121 -3.12 9.32 -24.40
N VAL A 122 -3.56 10.43 -23.80
CA VAL A 122 -4.02 11.63 -24.51
C VAL A 122 -2.84 12.34 -25.21
N GLY A 123 -1.71 12.50 -24.51
CA GLY A 123 -0.49 13.12 -25.06
C GLY A 123 0.08 12.39 -26.27
N LYS A 124 0.01 11.06 -26.31
CA LYS A 124 0.40 10.26 -27.50
C LYS A 124 -0.48 10.50 -28.74
N ARG A 125 -1.61 11.18 -28.60
CA ARG A 125 -2.50 11.59 -29.70
C ARG A 125 -2.32 13.08 -30.03
N ASP A 126 -1.19 13.67 -29.65
CA ASP A 126 -0.86 15.09 -29.79
C ASP A 126 -1.91 16.02 -29.14
N GLN A 127 -2.45 15.60 -27.99
CA GLN A 127 -3.43 16.37 -27.22
C GLN A 127 -2.94 16.61 -25.79
N ILE A 128 -3.37 17.71 -25.18
CA ILE A 128 -3.02 18.07 -23.80
C ILE A 128 -4.17 17.63 -22.89
N ALA A 129 -3.86 16.99 -21.77
CA ALA A 129 -4.83 16.60 -20.73
C ALA A 129 -4.55 17.38 -19.42
N PRO A 130 -4.83 18.70 -19.38
CA PRO A 130 -4.42 19.54 -18.25
C PRO A 130 -5.17 19.16 -16.96
N SER A 131 -6.43 18.73 -17.06
CA SER A 131 -7.21 18.23 -15.92
C SER A 131 -6.58 16.98 -15.32
N SER A 132 -6.27 15.97 -16.13
CA SER A 132 -5.69 14.70 -15.66
C SER A 132 -4.32 14.90 -14.99
N ILE A 133 -3.46 15.77 -15.54
CA ILE A 133 -2.15 16.06 -14.89
C ILE A 133 -2.34 16.75 -13.55
N LYS A 134 -3.23 17.74 -13.50
CA LYS A 134 -3.51 18.48 -12.26
C LYS A 134 -4.11 17.55 -11.20
N GLU A 135 -5.04 16.69 -11.57
CA GLU A 135 -5.64 15.68 -10.69
C GLU A 135 -4.59 14.68 -10.21
N ALA A 136 -3.74 14.18 -11.10
CA ALA A 136 -2.61 13.32 -10.73
C ALA A 136 -1.73 13.99 -9.67
N ARG A 137 -1.33 15.24 -9.88
CA ARG A 137 -0.50 15.97 -8.91
C ARG A 137 -1.18 16.12 -7.56
N VAL A 138 -2.47 16.50 -7.53
CA VAL A 138 -3.22 16.65 -6.27
C VAL A 138 -3.27 15.33 -5.52
N LYS A 139 -3.56 14.23 -6.23
CA LYS A 139 -3.61 12.87 -5.66
C LYS A 139 -2.26 12.41 -5.12
N LEU A 140 -1.17 12.65 -5.83
CA LEU A 140 0.18 12.35 -5.34
C LEU A 140 0.55 13.18 -4.09
N VAL A 141 0.13 14.45 -4.03
CA VAL A 141 0.31 15.29 -2.82
C VAL A 141 -0.51 14.75 -1.65
N GLN A 142 -1.76 14.36 -1.89
CA GLN A 142 -2.61 13.74 -0.86
C GLN A 142 -2.00 12.43 -0.34
N ALA A 143 -1.52 11.59 -1.26
CA ALA A 143 -0.79 10.38 -0.91
C ALA A 143 0.45 10.65 -0.04
N SER A 144 1.13 11.80 -0.23
CA SER A 144 2.30 12.17 0.59
C SER A 144 1.94 12.63 1.99
N ALA A 145 0.72 13.17 2.17
CA ALA A 145 0.20 13.53 3.48
C ALA A 145 -0.30 12.30 4.27
N VAL A 146 -0.77 11.28 3.55
CA VAL A 146 -1.23 10.01 4.12
C VAL A 146 -0.09 9.01 4.06
N HIS A 147 0.70 8.94 5.13
CA HIS A 147 1.75 7.93 5.23
C HIS A 147 1.16 6.54 4.96
N PRO A 148 1.78 5.72 4.08
CA PRO A 148 1.33 4.38 3.83
C PRO A 148 1.47 3.62 5.15
N VAL A 149 0.34 3.41 5.83
CA VAL A 149 0.27 2.38 6.86
C VAL A 149 0.62 1.11 6.11
N SER A 150 1.75 0.47 6.43
CA SER A 150 2.23 -0.73 5.76
C SER A 150 1.11 -1.76 5.63
N THR A 151 0.44 -1.73 4.48
CA THR A 151 -0.69 -2.58 4.12
C THR A 151 -0.21 -3.95 3.61
N ALA A 152 1.11 -4.18 3.66
CA ALA A 152 1.71 -5.52 3.70
C ALA A 152 1.37 -6.29 5.00
N GLY A 153 0.65 -5.67 5.94
CA GLY A 153 -0.14 -6.39 6.93
C GLY A 153 -1.52 -6.70 6.36
N THR A 154 -1.77 -7.99 6.06
CA THR A 154 -3.01 -8.68 6.46
C THR A 154 -3.73 -7.83 7.51
N LYS A 155 -4.97 -7.38 7.25
CA LYS A 155 -5.86 -6.71 8.24
C LYS A 155 -5.35 -7.07 9.63
N SER A 156 -4.58 -6.18 10.28
CA SER A 156 -3.78 -6.58 11.45
C SER A 156 -4.76 -6.74 12.59
N SER A 157 -5.41 -7.88 12.53
CA SER A 157 -6.53 -8.20 13.36
C SER A 157 -5.94 -9.03 14.46
N ARG A 158 -5.93 -8.48 15.67
CA ARG A 158 -5.41 -9.23 16.80
C ARG A 158 -6.56 -10.04 17.38
N ILE A 159 -6.26 -11.29 17.69
CA ILE A 159 -7.19 -12.14 18.42
C ILE A 159 -6.93 -11.90 19.90
N LEU A 160 -7.91 -11.33 20.59
CA LEU A 160 -7.93 -11.21 22.04
C LEU A 160 -8.81 -12.31 22.62
N THR A 161 -8.42 -12.83 23.76
CA THR A 161 -9.25 -13.78 24.51
C THR A 161 -9.32 -13.33 25.94
N GLY A 162 -10.53 -13.20 26.47
CA GLY A 162 -10.71 -12.73 27.84
C GLY A 162 -12.16 -12.63 28.26
N GLU A 163 -12.36 -12.17 29.47
CA GLU A 163 -13.67 -11.89 30.04
C GLU A 163 -14.17 -10.54 29.51
N LEU A 164 -15.36 -10.51 28.94
CA LEU A 164 -15.95 -9.28 28.42
C LEU A 164 -16.61 -8.48 29.54
N ARG A 165 -16.27 -7.20 29.68
CA ARG A 165 -16.87 -6.28 30.65
C ARG A 165 -17.40 -5.02 30.00
N ARG A 166 -18.54 -4.53 30.46
CA ARG A 166 -19.09 -3.27 29.94
C ARG A 166 -18.32 -2.13 30.59
N THR A 167 -17.86 -1.17 29.80
CA THR A 167 -17.25 0.05 30.33
C THR A 167 -18.12 1.25 30.05
N THR A 168 -18.12 2.22 30.96
CA THR A 168 -18.78 3.52 30.77
C THR A 168 -17.87 4.51 30.04
N THR A 169 -16.69 4.08 29.57
CA THR A 169 -15.79 4.90 28.77
C THR A 169 -16.53 5.42 27.55
N ILE A 170 -16.43 6.74 27.34
CA ILE A 170 -17.05 7.42 26.20
C ILE A 170 -16.48 6.81 24.92
N SER A 171 -17.35 6.17 24.13
CA SER A 171 -16.97 5.64 22.84
C SER A 171 -16.57 6.79 21.91
N THR A 172 -15.39 6.68 21.31
CA THR A 172 -14.97 7.58 20.21
C THR A 172 -15.89 7.44 19.00
N PHE A 173 -16.64 6.33 18.92
CA PHE A 173 -17.58 6.01 17.85
C PHE A 173 -19.02 6.12 18.36
N PRO A 174 -19.81 7.12 17.91
CA PRO A 174 -21.13 7.41 18.47
C PRO A 174 -22.16 6.28 18.28
N GLU A 175 -21.90 5.36 17.36
CA GLU A 175 -22.79 4.23 17.04
C GLU A 175 -22.33 2.90 17.64
N GLN A 176 -21.24 2.89 18.41
CA GLN A 176 -20.66 1.67 18.97
C GLN A 176 -20.67 1.68 20.48
N GLU A 177 -20.88 0.52 21.07
CA GLU A 177 -20.83 0.32 22.51
C GLU A 177 -19.40 -0.02 22.94
N ALA A 178 -18.93 0.62 24.01
CA ALA A 178 -17.60 0.42 24.54
C ALA A 178 -17.58 -0.72 25.58
N TYR A 179 -16.65 -1.63 25.38
CA TYR A 179 -16.38 -2.75 26.30
C TYR A 179 -14.89 -2.84 26.57
N VAL A 180 -14.51 -3.65 27.55
CA VAL A 180 -13.14 -4.09 27.73
C VAL A 180 -13.09 -5.61 27.74
N VAL A 181 -12.05 -6.18 27.13
CA VAL A 181 -11.72 -7.60 27.25
C VAL A 181 -10.59 -7.71 28.26
N ARG A 182 -10.88 -8.33 29.41
CA ARG A 182 -9.90 -8.58 30.46
C ARG A 182 -9.18 -9.88 30.19
N ASP A 183 -7.87 -9.81 29.99
CA ASP A 183 -7.03 -10.99 29.85
C ASP A 183 -6.93 -11.72 31.21
N PRO A 184 -7.32 -13.00 31.31
CA PRO A 184 -7.29 -13.75 32.57
C PRO A 184 -5.88 -14.03 33.10
N GLN A 185 -4.85 -13.99 32.24
CA GLN A 185 -3.47 -14.23 32.65
C GLN A 185 -2.80 -12.98 33.20
N THR A 186 -3.01 -11.85 32.53
CA THR A 186 -2.33 -10.59 32.86
C THR A 186 -3.19 -9.65 33.70
N GLY A 187 -4.51 -9.84 33.70
CA GLY A 187 -5.48 -8.91 34.30
C GLY A 187 -5.62 -7.59 33.52
N ALA A 188 -4.99 -7.47 32.35
CA ALA A 188 -5.01 -6.26 31.56
C ALA A 188 -6.37 -6.08 30.86
N ASP A 189 -6.94 -4.88 30.96
CA ASP A 189 -8.18 -4.50 30.29
C ASP A 189 -7.85 -3.88 28.92
N THR A 190 -8.28 -4.53 27.84
CA THR A 190 -8.13 -4.00 26.48
C THR A 190 -9.46 -3.42 26.00
N PRO A 191 -9.54 -2.12 25.67
CA PRO A 191 -10.78 -1.52 25.17
C PRO A 191 -11.13 -2.10 23.79
N VAL A 192 -12.40 -2.46 23.63
CA VAL A 192 -12.96 -2.94 22.36
C VAL A 192 -14.28 -2.24 22.08
N PHE A 193 -14.53 -1.94 20.80
CA PHE A 193 -15.76 -1.29 20.35
C PHE A 193 -16.59 -2.26 19.53
N MET A 194 -17.85 -2.47 19.95
CA MET A 194 -18.76 -3.42 19.31
C MET A 194 -19.94 -2.70 18.68
N SER A 195 -20.43 -3.26 17.58
CA SER A 195 -21.71 -2.83 17.01
C SER A 195 -22.86 -3.26 17.93
N PRO A 196 -23.99 -2.55 17.91
CA PRO A 196 -25.19 -2.92 18.68
C PRO A 196 -25.77 -4.29 18.32
N GLU A 197 -25.39 -4.86 17.18
CA GLU A 197 -25.77 -6.21 16.76
C GLU A 197 -24.87 -7.27 17.43
N MET A 198 -23.55 -7.05 17.44
CA MET A 198 -22.59 -7.96 18.08
C MET A 198 -22.77 -7.99 19.60
N SER A 199 -23.06 -6.85 20.23
CA SER A 199 -23.26 -6.79 21.68
C SER A 199 -24.48 -7.56 22.17
N ARG A 200 -25.45 -7.88 21.29
CA ARG A 200 -26.60 -8.74 21.63
C ARG A 200 -26.26 -10.23 21.68
N GLN A 201 -25.14 -10.63 21.08
CA GLN A 201 -24.72 -12.04 20.99
C GLN A 201 -23.90 -12.51 22.19
N VAL A 202 -23.43 -11.56 23.01
CA VAL A 202 -22.55 -11.80 24.15
C VAL A 202 -23.09 -11.08 25.38
N LYS A 203 -22.80 -11.61 26.57
CA LYS A 203 -23.15 -11.00 27.84
C LYS A 203 -21.90 -10.58 28.58
N GLU A 204 -22.06 -9.57 29.44
CA GLU A 204 -21.02 -9.22 30.39
C GLU A 204 -20.68 -10.43 31.28
N GLY A 205 -19.38 -10.67 31.47
CA GLY A 205 -18.84 -11.84 32.16
C GLY A 205 -18.59 -13.04 31.25
N ASP A 206 -19.01 -13.02 29.98
CA ASP A 206 -18.72 -14.11 29.05
C ASP A 206 -17.22 -14.15 28.72
N MET A 207 -16.66 -15.36 28.67
CA MET A 207 -15.36 -15.59 28.06
C MET A 207 -15.52 -15.53 26.55
N VAL A 208 -14.82 -14.61 25.90
CA VAL A 208 -14.92 -14.38 24.46
C VAL A 208 -13.56 -14.44 23.80
N GLN A 209 -13.56 -14.88 22.54
CA GLN A 209 -12.47 -14.65 21.62
C GLN A 209 -12.92 -13.58 20.63
N THR A 210 -12.25 -12.43 20.66
CA THR A 210 -12.56 -11.28 19.80
C THR A 210 -11.44 -11.06 18.80
N GLN A 211 -11.79 -10.87 17.54
CA GLN A 211 -10.89 -10.39 16.52
C GLN A 211 -11.11 -8.88 16.41
N ILE A 212 -10.10 -8.08 16.73
CA ILE A 212 -10.17 -6.61 16.66
C ILE A 212 -9.29 -6.06 15.55
N ASP A 213 -9.73 -5.00 14.87
CA ASP A 213 -8.90 -4.28 13.90
C ASP A 213 -7.88 -3.34 14.58
N SER A 214 -7.06 -2.66 13.78
CA SER A 214 -6.05 -1.71 14.28
C SER A 214 -6.64 -0.49 15.01
N GLN A 215 -7.94 -0.27 14.93
CA GLN A 215 -8.66 0.81 15.61
C GLN A 215 -9.38 0.31 16.89
N GLY A 216 -9.21 -0.97 17.26
CA GLY A 216 -9.88 -1.58 18.40
C GLY A 216 -11.35 -1.93 18.15
N ARG A 217 -11.82 -1.90 16.90
CA ARG A 217 -13.19 -2.31 16.56
C ARG A 217 -13.24 -3.82 16.42
N VAL A 218 -14.24 -4.42 17.01
CA VAL A 218 -14.48 -5.86 16.90
C VAL A 218 -14.97 -6.17 15.49
N VAL A 219 -14.27 -7.07 14.80
CA VAL A 219 -14.59 -7.57 13.45
C VAL A 219 -15.31 -8.92 13.52
N ALA A 220 -14.99 -9.72 14.54
CA ALA A 220 -15.65 -10.98 14.85
C ALA A 220 -15.56 -11.26 16.36
N ILE A 221 -16.59 -11.89 16.91
CA ILE A 221 -16.63 -12.31 18.32
C ILE A 221 -17.23 -13.72 18.41
N SER A 222 -16.59 -14.58 19.17
CA SER A 222 -17.04 -15.95 19.41
C SER A 222 -17.04 -16.23 20.91
N PRO A 223 -18.11 -16.83 21.46
CA PRO A 223 -18.10 -17.32 22.84
C PRO A 223 -17.03 -18.42 22.99
N LYS A 224 -16.26 -18.37 24.07
CA LYS A 224 -15.28 -19.39 24.42
C LYS A 224 -15.82 -20.18 25.61
N SER A 225 -16.24 -21.41 25.35
CA SER A 225 -16.64 -22.32 26.42
C SER A 225 -15.47 -22.55 27.39
N PRO A 226 -15.70 -22.50 28.71
CA PRO A 226 -14.68 -22.92 29.66
C PRO A 226 -14.38 -24.41 29.42
N ASN A 227 -13.10 -24.75 29.24
CA ASN A 227 -12.68 -26.15 29.22
C ASN A 227 -13.09 -26.78 30.55
N LYS A 228 -14.01 -27.74 30.50
CA LYS A 228 -14.44 -28.53 31.66
C LYS A 228 -13.38 -29.58 32.01
#